data_AF-A0A1R1WB49-F1
#
_entry.id   AF-A0A1R1WB49-F1
#
_cell.length_a   1.000
_cell.length_b   1.000
_cell.length_c   1.000
_cell.angle_alpha   90.00
_cell.angle_beta   90.00
_cell.angle_gamma   90.00
#
_symmetry.space_group_name_H-M   'P 1'
#
loop_
_entity.id
_entity.type
_entity.pdbx_description
1 polymer ?
#
loop_
_entity_poly.entity_id
_entity_poly.type
_entity_poly.pdbx_seq_one_letter_code
_entity_poly.pdbx_strand_id
1 'polypeptide(L)'
;MDRIEVTEQGRITGHLIRGVTHAQKTFRPSDWPERLAGVITLFVGERRPGYPCALSRLAMPVVDGNVKCLFVSDELRSVCADAFDFAMQFAADNDLPVVLQTAPALAVR
;
A
#
# COMPACT_ATOMS: atom_id res chain seq x y z
N MET A 1 -31.98 -16.10 13.43
CA MET A 1 -30.70 -16.84 13.56
C MET A 1 -30.04 -16.75 12.20
N ASP A 2 -29.56 -15.56 11.84
CA ASP A 2 -28.92 -15.34 10.55
C ASP A 2 -27.44 -15.44 10.79
N ARG A 3 -26.93 -16.66 10.59
CA ARG A 3 -25.51 -16.90 10.43
C ARG A 3 -25.09 -16.09 9.21
N ILE A 4 -24.49 -14.93 9.44
CA ILE A 4 -23.69 -14.27 8.42
C ILE A 4 -22.55 -15.25 8.14
N GLU A 5 -22.69 -15.98 7.05
CA GLU A 5 -21.60 -16.75 6.46
C GLU A 5 -20.51 -15.73 6.15
N VAL A 6 -19.43 -15.78 6.93
CA VAL A 6 -18.21 -15.03 6.69
C VAL A 6 -17.62 -15.60 5.41
N THR A 7 -18.09 -15.09 4.29
CA THR A 7 -17.53 -15.37 2.98
C THR A 7 -16.04 -15.06 2.99
N GLU A 8 -15.25 -15.86 2.28
CA GLU A 8 -13.82 -15.69 1.98
C GLU A 8 -13.42 -14.34 1.33
N GLN A 9 -14.24 -13.29 1.40
CA GLN A 9 -14.20 -12.05 0.60
C GLN A 9 -13.32 -10.92 1.18
N GLY A 10 -12.32 -11.25 1.99
CA GLY A 10 -11.55 -10.26 2.74
C GLY A 10 -10.06 -10.26 2.46
N ARG A 11 -9.55 -10.67 1.30
CA ARG A 11 -8.11 -10.73 1.02
C ARG A 11 -7.74 -9.81 -0.14
N ILE A 12 -6.87 -8.84 0.11
CA ILE A 12 -6.32 -7.93 -0.91
C ILE A 12 -4.93 -8.43 -1.24
N THR A 13 -4.68 -8.73 -2.51
CA THR A 13 -3.33 -9.03 -3.01
C THR A 13 -2.62 -7.72 -3.36
N GLY A 14 -1.35 -7.62 -2.99
CA GLY A 14 -0.56 -6.43 -3.27
C GLY A 14 0.91 -6.58 -2.90
N HIS A 15 1.59 -5.45 -2.87
CA HIS A 15 3.02 -5.34 -2.66
C HIS A 15 3.29 -4.63 -1.34
N LEU A 16 4.03 -5.27 -0.44
CA LEU A 16 4.51 -4.65 0.79
C LEU A 16 5.92 -4.11 0.58
N ILE A 17 6.05 -2.78 0.62
CA ILE A 17 7.34 -2.08 0.64
C ILE A 17 7.76 -1.93 2.10
N ARG A 18 8.86 -2.58 2.53
CA ARG A 18 9.30 -2.52 3.93
C ARG A 18 10.29 -1.38 4.13
N GLY A 19 10.12 -0.59 5.20
CA GLY A 19 10.99 0.53 5.57
C GLY A 19 12.32 0.12 6.22
N VAL A 20 12.91 -0.98 5.77
CA VAL A 20 14.26 -1.41 6.13
C VAL A 20 14.96 -1.76 4.82
N THR A 21 16.05 -1.07 4.51
CA THR A 21 16.77 -1.26 3.25
C THR A 21 17.40 -2.65 3.16
N HIS A 22 17.85 -3.08 1.97
CA HIS A 22 18.59 -4.34 1.83
C HIS A 22 19.84 -4.37 2.72
N ALA A 23 20.46 -3.22 2.98
CA ALA A 23 21.55 -3.03 3.94
C ALA A 23 21.14 -3.10 5.43
N GLN A 24 19.92 -3.53 5.76
CA GLN A 24 19.40 -3.66 7.14
C GLN A 24 19.35 -2.34 7.92
N LYS A 25 19.17 -1.20 7.23
CA LYS A 25 19.02 0.11 7.86
C LYS A 25 17.56 0.56 7.84
N THR A 26 17.05 1.10 8.95
CA THR A 26 15.71 1.71 8.99
C THR A 26 15.66 2.91 8.05
N PHE A 27 14.70 2.89 7.13
CA PHE A 27 14.46 4.00 6.21
C PHE A 27 13.83 5.18 6.95
N ARG A 28 14.23 6.40 6.57
CA ARG A 28 13.82 7.65 7.21
C ARG A 28 13.38 8.65 6.14
N PRO A 29 12.48 9.60 6.48
CA PRO A 29 11.86 9.81 7.79
C PRO A 29 10.83 8.72 8.15
N SER A 30 10.43 8.62 9.42
CA SER A 30 9.54 7.53 9.87
C SER A 30 8.10 7.63 9.38
N ASP A 31 7.70 8.81 8.87
CA ASP A 31 6.40 9.10 8.27
C ASP A 31 6.39 8.90 6.74
N TRP A 32 7.41 8.24 6.19
CA TRP A 32 7.51 7.99 4.75
C TRP A 32 6.32 7.21 4.17
N PRO A 33 5.72 6.19 4.83
CA PRO A 33 4.59 5.48 4.26
C PRO A 33 3.36 6.40 4.13
N GLU A 34 3.09 7.20 5.15
CA GLU A 34 1.98 8.16 5.16
C GLU A 34 2.16 9.21 4.06
N ARG A 35 3.40 9.71 3.87
CA ARG A 35 3.71 10.65 2.78
C ARG A 35 3.50 10.03 1.40
N LEU A 36 4.01 8.82 1.18
CA LEU A 36 3.90 8.15 -0.11
C LEU A 36 2.43 7.80 -0.43
N ALA A 37 1.66 7.35 0.57
CA ALA A 37 0.22 7.12 0.41
C ALA A 37 -0.54 8.40 0.05
N GLY A 38 -0.16 9.55 0.63
CA GLY A 38 -0.69 10.86 0.27
C GLY A 38 -0.42 11.23 -1.18
N VAL A 39 0.82 11.02 -1.65
CA VAL A 39 1.20 11.29 -3.06
C VAL A 39 0.41 10.39 -4.02
N ILE A 40 0.27 9.10 -3.71
CA ILE A 40 -0.54 8.17 -4.53
C ILE A 40 -2.00 8.64 -4.59
N THR A 41 -2.56 9.07 -3.47
CA THR A 41 -3.94 9.58 -3.40
C THR A 41 -4.14 10.79 -4.32
N LEU A 42 -3.19 11.74 -4.31
CA LEU A 42 -3.22 12.91 -5.18
C LEU A 42 -3.10 12.52 -6.66
N PHE A 43 -2.13 11.65 -6.99
CA PHE A 43 -1.92 11.14 -8.35
C PHE A 43 -3.19 10.50 -8.93
N VAL A 44 -3.83 9.61 -8.16
CA VAL A 44 -5.05 8.95 -8.60
C VAL A 44 -6.21 9.93 -8.68
N GLY A 45 -6.32 10.86 -7.74
CA GLY A 45 -7.37 11.90 -7.75
C GLY A 45 -7.31 12.80 -8.99
N GLU A 46 -6.11 13.17 -9.42
CA GLU A 46 -5.90 13.97 -10.65
C GLU A 46 -6.17 13.16 -11.92
N ARG A 47 -5.71 11.90 -11.97
CA ARG A 47 -5.83 11.05 -13.17
C ARG A 47 -7.19 10.37 -13.32
N ARG A 48 -7.95 10.21 -12.22
CA ARG A 48 -9.27 9.58 -12.21
C ARG A 48 -10.26 10.33 -11.31
N PRO A 49 -10.84 11.45 -11.80
CA PRO A 49 -11.84 12.22 -11.07
C PRO A 49 -13.05 11.35 -10.72
N GLY A 50 -13.52 11.40 -9.46
CA GLY A 50 -14.71 10.67 -9.02
C GLY A 50 -14.47 9.27 -8.44
N TYR A 51 -13.21 8.90 -8.12
CA TYR A 51 -12.88 7.67 -7.40
C TYR A 51 -12.50 7.86 -5.91
N PRO A 52 -13.28 8.55 -5.04
CA PRO A 52 -12.81 8.91 -3.70
C PRO A 52 -12.86 7.76 -2.67
N CYS A 53 -13.84 6.85 -2.73
CA CYS A 53 -14.13 5.94 -1.60
C CYS A 53 -13.17 4.74 -1.46
N ALA A 54 -12.30 4.47 -2.43
CA ALA A 54 -11.38 3.32 -2.42
C ALA A 54 -9.89 3.72 -2.36
N LEU A 55 -9.54 5.01 -2.41
CA LEU A 55 -8.14 5.48 -2.46
C LEU A 55 -7.30 5.02 -1.27
N SER A 56 -7.89 5.03 -0.07
CA SER A 56 -7.22 4.56 1.15
C SER A 56 -6.90 3.07 1.13
N ARG A 57 -7.53 2.27 0.26
CA ARG A 57 -7.25 0.82 0.10
C ARG A 57 -6.19 0.55 -0.97
N LEU A 58 -5.88 1.54 -1.81
CA LEU A 58 -4.89 1.39 -2.89
C LEU A 58 -3.46 1.49 -2.36
N ALA A 59 -3.23 2.34 -1.37
CA ALA A 59 -1.95 2.49 -0.68
C ALA A 59 -2.17 2.71 0.82
N MET A 60 -1.73 1.76 1.64
CA MET A 60 -2.01 1.70 3.07
C MET A 60 -0.71 1.69 3.87
N PRO A 61 -0.45 2.73 4.70
CA PRO A 61 0.58 2.67 5.72
C PRO A 61 0.29 1.51 6.68
N VAL A 62 1.26 0.63 6.90
CA VAL A 62 1.14 -0.49 7.83
C VAL A 62 2.38 -0.61 8.69
N VAL A 63 2.24 -1.27 9.84
CA VAL A 63 3.37 -1.59 10.71
C VAL A 63 3.52 -3.11 10.74
N ASP A 64 4.64 -3.60 10.26
CA ASP A 64 5.03 -5.01 10.30
C ASP A 64 6.04 -5.21 11.43
N GLY A 65 5.58 -5.70 12.59
CA GLY A 65 6.35 -5.74 13.82
C GLY A 65 6.67 -4.33 14.34
N ASN A 66 7.92 -3.90 14.17
CA ASN A 66 8.39 -2.54 14.50
C ASN A 66 8.87 -1.75 13.27
N VAL A 67 8.62 -2.27 12.07
CA VAL A 67 9.03 -1.65 10.81
C VAL A 67 7.84 -0.93 10.19
N LYS A 68 8.06 0.33 9.82
CA LYS A 68 7.11 1.12 9.03
C LYS A 68 7.14 0.64 7.59
N CYS A 69 5.99 0.31 7.03
CA CYS A 69 5.84 -0.25 5.70
C CYS A 69 4.69 0.43 4.96
N LEU A 70 4.68 0.30 3.64
CA LEU A 70 3.55 0.67 2.80
C LEU A 70 3.07 -0.57 2.05
N PHE A 71 1.78 -0.88 2.18
CA PHE A 71 1.11 -1.88 1.36
C PHE A 71 0.46 -1.20 0.16
N VAL A 72 0.77 -1.66 -1.05
CA VAL A 72 0.23 -1.16 -2.32
C VAL A 72 -0.64 -2.25 -2.93
N SER A 73 -1.94 -2.01 -3.05
CA SER A 73 -2.88 -2.96 -3.66
C SER A 73 -2.58 -3.13 -5.14
N ASP A 74 -2.72 -4.36 -5.67
CA ASP A 74 -2.61 -4.61 -7.11
C ASP A 74 -3.71 -3.89 -7.91
N GLU A 75 -4.84 -3.57 -7.26
CA GLU A 75 -5.90 -2.75 -7.84
C GLU A 75 -5.37 -1.37 -8.28
N LEU A 76 -4.34 -0.83 -7.60
CA LEU A 76 -3.74 0.46 -7.97
C LEU A 76 -3.20 0.42 -9.40
N ARG A 77 -2.61 -0.70 -9.85
CA ARG A 77 -2.13 -0.84 -11.23
C ARG A 77 -3.27 -0.71 -12.24
N SER A 78 -4.44 -1.26 -11.91
CA SER A 78 -5.64 -1.19 -12.76
C SER A 78 -6.31 0.19 -12.74
N VAL A 79 -6.22 0.91 -11.62
CA VAL A 79 -6.81 2.24 -11.45
C VAL A 79 -5.92 3.33 -12.05
N CYS A 80 -4.62 3.27 -11.80
CA CYS A 80 -3.61 4.23 -12.25
C CYS A 80 -2.22 3.56 -12.29
N ALA A 81 -1.85 3.04 -13.46
CA ALA A 81 -0.56 2.41 -13.68
C ALA A 81 0.61 3.35 -13.33
N ASP A 82 0.54 4.63 -13.72
CA ASP A 82 1.55 5.64 -13.41
C ASP A 82 1.82 5.75 -11.89
N ALA A 83 0.77 5.71 -11.06
CA ALA A 83 0.91 5.80 -9.61
C ALA A 83 1.49 4.50 -9.00
N PHE A 84 1.13 3.34 -9.57
CA PHE A 84 1.72 2.07 -9.18
C PHE A 84 3.22 2.02 -9.51
N ASP A 85 3.58 2.38 -10.74
CA ASP A 85 4.97 2.37 -11.20
C ASP A 85 5.82 3.39 -10.41
N PHE A 86 5.25 4.55 -10.08
CA PHE A 86 5.88 5.51 -9.17
C PHE A 86 6.20 4.90 -7.80
N ALA A 87 5.26 4.14 -7.20
CA ALA A 87 5.49 3.50 -5.91
C ALA A 87 6.56 2.40 -5.97
N MET A 88 6.60 1.63 -7.05
CA MET A 88 7.63 0.60 -7.25
C MET A 88 9.00 1.21 -7.52
N GLN A 89 9.06 2.28 -8.31
CA GLN A 89 10.30 3.01 -8.57
C GLN A 89 10.83 3.65 -7.29
N PHE A 90 9.96 4.22 -6.46
CA PHE A 90 10.33 4.75 -5.15
C PHE A 90 11.02 3.68 -4.29
N ALA A 91 10.49 2.45 -4.26
CA ALA A 91 11.12 1.36 -3.53
C ALA A 91 12.51 1.01 -4.09
N ALA A 92 12.64 0.92 -5.41
CA ALA A 92 13.90 0.63 -6.08
C ALA A 92 14.97 1.71 -5.81
N ASP A 93 14.62 2.98 -5.95
CA ASP A 93 15.53 4.11 -5.76
C ASP A 93 16.05 4.23 -4.32
N ASN A 94 15.26 3.76 -3.35
CA ASN A 94 15.58 3.85 -1.93
C ASN A 94 16.12 2.53 -1.34
N ASP A 95 16.45 1.56 -2.19
CA ASP A 95 16.95 0.23 -1.78
C ASP A 95 16.00 -0.49 -0.82
N LEU A 96 14.68 -0.32 -1.01
CA LEU A 96 13.65 -0.91 -0.16
C LEU A 96 13.17 -2.25 -0.74
N PRO A 97 13.11 -3.31 0.07
CA PRO A 97 12.59 -4.60 -0.37
C PRO A 97 11.09 -4.54 -0.56
N VAL A 98 10.62 -5.20 -1.62
CA VAL A 98 9.20 -5.34 -1.97
C VAL A 98 8.83 -6.81 -1.93
N VAL A 99 7.76 -7.15 -1.20
CA VAL A 99 7.28 -8.52 -1.06
C VAL A 99 5.84 -8.61 -1.52
N LEU A 100 5.52 -9.62 -2.35
CA LEU A 100 4.13 -9.91 -2.70
C LEU A 100 3.43 -10.48 -1.46
N GLN A 101 2.34 -9.86 -1.04
CA GLN A 101 1.60 -10.25 0.15
C GLN A 101 0.11 -10.20 -0.09
N THR A 102 -0.59 -11.17 0.49
CA THR A 102 -2.04 -11.14 0.64
C THR A 102 -2.36 -10.61 2.04
N ALA A 103 -2.95 -9.43 2.12
CA ALA A 103 -3.37 -8.82 3.37
C ALA A 103 -4.87 -9.04 3.61
N PRO A 104 -5.31 -9.29 4.85
CA PRO A 104 -6.73 -9.23 5.17
C PRO A 104 -7.23 -7.79 4.99
N ALA A 105 -8.37 -7.60 4.33
CA ALA A 105 -9.03 -6.33 4.00
C ALA A 105 -9.47 -5.53 5.25
N LEU A 106 -9.22 -6.05 6.45
CA LEU A 106 -9.60 -5.45 7.73
C LEU A 106 -8.50 -5.64 8.78
N ALA A 107 -7.32 -5.07 8.54
CA ALA A 107 -6.33 -4.80 9.59
C ALA A 107 -5.88 -3.34 9.50
N VAL A 108 -6.86 -2.43 9.55
CA VAL A 108 -6.63 -1.00 9.75
C VAL A 108 -7.39 -0.64 11.03
N ARG A 109 -6.65 -0.52 12.14
CA ARG A 109 -7.11 0.13 13.37
C ARG A 109 -6.20 1.31 13.62
#